data_AF-A0A8B6MD58-F1
#
_entry.id   AF-A0A8B6MD58-F1
#
_cell.length_a   1.000
_cell.length_b   1.000
_cell.length_c   1.000
_cell.angle_alpha   90.00
_cell.angle_beta   90.00
_cell.angle_gamma   90.00
#
_symmetry.space_group_name_H-M   'P 1'
#
loop_
_entity.id
_entity.type
_entity.pdbx_description
1 polymer ?
#
loop_
_entity_poly.entity_id
_entity_poly.type
_entity_poly.pdbx_seq_one_letter_code
_entity_poly.pdbx_strand_id
1 'polypeptide(L)'
;MLIMQTRISFSQPSPESLLRTSQSSGVPPLSPEQILPPVGATPSASLSAVTPRATGLITTPAHHRYLRHSPLRDNGAMTPVTASPGGSTPAAAVDAAKSIAGAHERSDNALIRKYLATGGHGMNPADTAWCASFVGASLRKAGVKDVPASRGGNVATSYEKWGVPVDPAKGVSAGDVLVETRGLGPGRTGGHVGLLTGRVKDGRVEMISGNYSDRVKTSWERPGGRNMIRRAGDAELPRASEMAKARESLKKPE
;
A
#
# COMPACT_ATOMS: atom_id res chain seq x y z
N MET A 1 -62.35 -36.76 44.16
CA MET A 1 -61.76 -37.37 42.95
C MET A 1 -60.44 -36.65 42.69
N LEU A 2 -59.36 -37.43 42.65
CA LEU A 2 -57.95 -37.04 42.77
C LEU A 2 -57.40 -36.53 41.43
N ILE A 3 -56.63 -35.43 41.41
CA ILE A 3 -55.64 -35.19 40.36
C ILE A 3 -54.41 -34.48 40.93
N MET A 4 -53.27 -35.11 40.65
CA MET A 4 -51.94 -34.88 41.22
C MET A 4 -51.30 -33.60 40.65
N GLN A 5 -50.60 -32.83 41.49
CA GLN A 5 -49.70 -31.77 41.05
C GLN A 5 -48.25 -32.22 41.24
N THR A 6 -47.56 -32.41 40.12
CA THR A 6 -46.16 -32.83 40.03
C THR A 6 -45.24 -31.64 40.34
N ARG A 7 -44.30 -31.84 41.27
CA ARG A 7 -43.25 -30.88 41.63
C ARG A 7 -42.09 -30.94 40.63
N ILE A 8 -41.53 -29.78 40.27
CA ILE A 8 -40.17 -29.67 39.75
C ILE A 8 -39.45 -28.65 40.64
N SER A 9 -38.56 -29.14 41.51
CA SER A 9 -37.64 -28.31 42.29
C SER A 9 -36.42 -27.98 41.45
N PHE A 10 -36.14 -26.69 41.25
CA PHE A 10 -34.89 -26.21 40.66
C PHE A 10 -33.91 -25.89 41.79
N SER A 11 -32.77 -26.58 41.82
CA SER A 11 -31.69 -26.38 42.78
C SER A 11 -30.81 -25.22 42.33
N GLN A 12 -30.70 -24.19 43.16
CA GLN A 12 -29.78 -23.06 42.97
C GLN A 12 -28.46 -23.35 43.70
N PRO A 13 -27.28 -23.07 43.10
CA PRO A 13 -26.02 -23.12 43.83
C PRO A 13 -25.74 -21.81 44.60
N SER A 14 -25.41 -21.94 45.88
CA SER A 14 -24.97 -20.87 46.78
C SER A 14 -23.59 -20.29 46.40
N PRO A 15 -23.30 -19.02 46.73
CA PRO A 15 -21.97 -18.42 46.60
C PRO A 15 -21.25 -18.38 47.95
N GLU A 16 -20.09 -19.03 48.11
CA GLU A 16 -19.04 -18.62 49.06
C GLU A 16 -17.74 -19.41 48.80
N SER A 17 -16.65 -18.70 48.49
CA SER A 17 -15.37 -18.82 49.22
C SER A 17 -14.43 -17.70 48.74
N LEU A 18 -14.45 -16.60 49.48
CA LEU A 18 -13.38 -15.61 49.54
C LEU A 18 -12.30 -16.09 50.51
N LEU A 19 -11.15 -15.40 50.45
CA LEU A 19 -9.93 -15.52 51.25
C LEU A 19 -8.84 -16.45 50.69
N ARG A 20 -7.97 -15.87 49.87
CA ARG A 20 -6.55 -16.23 49.94
C ARG A 20 -5.68 -14.99 50.19
N THR A 21 -4.91 -15.15 51.24
CA THR A 21 -4.08 -14.21 52.00
C THR A 21 -2.98 -13.54 51.18
N SER A 22 -2.81 -12.25 51.45
CA SER A 22 -1.66 -11.43 51.06
C SER A 22 -0.41 -11.89 51.81
N GLN A 23 0.67 -12.24 51.10
CA GLN A 23 2.02 -12.32 51.68
C GLN A 23 3.03 -11.62 50.77
N SER A 24 3.45 -10.46 51.26
CA SER A 24 4.67 -9.74 50.94
C SER A 24 5.90 -10.53 51.39
N SER A 25 6.94 -10.62 50.56
CA SER A 25 8.35 -10.63 51.00
C SER A 25 9.32 -10.66 49.80
N GLY A 26 10.34 -9.78 49.85
CA GLY A 26 11.70 -10.15 49.47
C GLY A 26 12.23 -9.65 48.13
N VAL A 27 12.67 -8.39 48.09
CA VAL A 27 13.69 -7.91 47.13
C VAL A 27 15.07 -8.31 47.67
N PRO A 28 15.94 -8.99 46.90
CA PRO A 28 17.35 -9.15 47.28
C PRO A 28 18.19 -7.92 46.90
N PRO A 29 19.23 -7.58 47.69
CA PRO A 29 20.02 -6.36 47.54
C PRO A 29 21.11 -6.45 46.45
N LEU A 30 21.49 -5.26 45.96
CA LEU A 30 22.61 -4.96 45.06
C LEU A 30 23.97 -5.08 45.76
N SER A 31 25.02 -5.43 45.00
CA SER A 31 26.45 -5.25 45.34
C SER A 31 27.35 -5.43 44.09
N PRO A 32 28.59 -4.88 44.07
CA PRO A 32 28.89 -3.71 43.23
C PRO A 32 30.02 -3.92 42.21
N GLU A 33 30.26 -2.85 41.43
CA GLU A 33 31.45 -2.55 40.62
C GLU A 33 31.80 -3.52 39.48
N GLN A 34 31.75 -3.02 38.24
CA GLN A 34 32.97 -2.82 37.45
C GLN A 34 32.84 -1.58 36.54
N ILE A 35 33.56 -0.55 37.00
CA ILE A 35 34.24 0.55 36.32
C ILE A 35 34.21 0.53 34.78
N LEU A 36 33.68 1.63 34.21
CA LEU A 36 33.86 2.09 32.82
C LEU A 36 35.32 2.44 32.53
N PRO A 37 35.73 2.44 31.25
CA PRO A 37 36.20 3.71 30.71
C PRO A 37 35.60 4.06 29.32
N PRO A 38 35.77 5.32 28.86
CA PRO A 38 34.75 6.07 28.12
C PRO A 38 34.77 5.86 26.60
N VAL A 39 33.62 6.21 26.01
CA VAL A 39 33.42 6.59 24.61
C VAL A 39 34.54 7.52 24.13
N GLY A 40 35.48 6.94 23.39
CA GLY A 40 36.55 7.63 22.69
C GLY A 40 36.08 8.19 21.36
N ALA A 41 36.60 9.37 21.05
CA ALA A 41 36.19 10.28 20.00
C ALA A 41 36.45 9.78 18.57
N THR A 42 35.77 10.49 17.66
CA THR A 42 36.07 10.66 16.23
C THR A 42 37.56 10.60 15.89
N PRO A 43 37.89 10.12 14.68
CA PRO A 43 38.65 10.99 13.79
C PRO A 43 37.94 11.27 12.45
N SER A 44 37.96 12.56 12.12
CA SER A 44 37.88 13.09 10.77
C SER A 44 38.94 12.42 9.88
N ALA A 45 38.54 11.97 8.70
CA ALA A 45 39.49 11.69 7.61
C ALA A 45 38.93 12.28 6.30
N SER A 46 39.79 13.11 5.72
CA SER A 46 39.59 14.06 4.66
C SER A 46 39.23 13.49 3.29
N LEU A 47 38.46 14.29 2.55
CA LEU A 47 38.59 14.64 1.14
C LEU A 47 39.32 13.64 0.21
N SER A 48 38.56 13.08 -0.72
CA SER A 48 39.03 12.88 -2.09
C SER A 48 37.89 13.20 -3.04
N ALA A 49 37.95 14.39 -3.61
CA ALA A 49 37.13 14.80 -4.74
C ALA A 49 37.61 14.01 -5.97
N VAL A 50 36.72 13.21 -6.57
CA VAL A 50 36.92 12.69 -7.92
C VAL A 50 35.87 13.34 -8.81
N THR A 51 36.36 14.18 -9.71
CA THR A 51 35.59 14.87 -10.75
C THR A 51 35.47 13.94 -11.96
N PRO A 52 34.27 13.62 -12.46
CA PRO A 52 34.14 13.20 -13.84
C PRO A 52 33.96 14.42 -14.75
N ARG A 53 34.91 14.54 -15.67
CA ARG A 53 34.96 15.50 -16.78
C ARG A 53 33.79 15.26 -17.74
N ALA A 54 33.00 16.29 -17.98
CA ALA A 54 32.08 16.35 -19.11
C ALA A 54 32.87 16.55 -20.40
N THR A 55 32.66 15.70 -21.40
CA THR A 55 32.98 15.98 -22.80
C THR A 55 31.88 15.33 -23.62
N GLY A 56 31.05 16.15 -24.24
CA GLY A 56 29.95 15.69 -25.08
C GLY A 56 30.45 15.07 -26.38
N LEU A 57 29.54 14.39 -27.08
CA LEU A 57 29.48 14.48 -28.53
C LEU A 57 28.05 14.18 -28.98
N ILE A 58 27.56 15.11 -29.80
CA ILE A 58 26.31 15.08 -30.55
C ILE A 58 26.53 14.15 -31.73
N THR A 59 25.66 13.16 -31.97
CA THR A 59 25.49 12.53 -33.30
C THR A 59 24.12 11.83 -33.38
N THR A 60 23.22 12.42 -34.15
CA THR A 60 22.21 11.76 -35.02
C THR A 60 22.35 12.47 -36.37
N PRO A 61 22.02 11.90 -37.55
CA PRO A 61 20.95 10.93 -37.78
C PRO A 61 21.32 9.76 -38.71
N ALA A 62 20.58 8.65 -38.63
CA ALA A 62 20.56 7.67 -39.72
C ALA A 62 19.14 7.20 -39.98
N HIS A 63 18.70 7.58 -41.16
CA HIS A 63 17.44 7.21 -41.80
C HIS A 63 17.42 5.71 -42.07
N HIS A 64 16.33 5.02 -41.73
CA HIS A 64 15.94 3.87 -42.52
C HIS A 64 14.42 3.83 -42.70
N ARG A 65 14.04 4.32 -43.89
CA ARG A 65 12.73 4.25 -44.50
C ARG A 65 12.67 2.93 -45.26
N TYR A 66 11.87 1.98 -44.82
CA TYR A 66 11.43 0.89 -45.70
C TYR A 66 9.92 0.62 -45.54
N LEU A 67 9.25 0.95 -46.64
CA LEU A 67 8.08 0.33 -47.27
C LEU A 67 6.71 0.37 -46.62
N ARG A 68 5.85 1.10 -47.35
CA ARG A 68 4.40 0.98 -47.42
C ARG A 68 4.02 -0.44 -47.86
N HIS A 69 3.02 -0.99 -47.21
CA HIS A 69 2.12 -1.98 -47.80
C HIS A 69 0.72 -1.64 -47.27
N SER A 70 -0.22 -1.35 -48.16
CA SER A 70 -1.66 -1.21 -47.87
C SER A 70 -2.38 -2.50 -48.30
N PRO A 71 -3.69 -2.67 -48.03
CA PRO A 71 -4.19 -3.57 -47.00
C PRO A 71 -4.86 -4.83 -47.60
N LEU A 72 -4.95 -5.89 -46.80
CA LEU A 72 -5.85 -7.01 -47.07
C LEU A 72 -6.91 -7.12 -45.96
N ARG A 73 -8.14 -7.36 -46.44
CA ARG A 73 -9.43 -7.34 -45.76
C ARG A 73 -9.54 -8.36 -44.62
N ASP A 74 -10.13 -7.86 -43.53
CA ASP A 74 -11.29 -8.40 -42.79
C ASP A 74 -11.40 -9.92 -42.57
N ASN A 75 -11.45 -10.33 -41.30
CA ASN A 75 -12.57 -11.06 -40.69
C ASN A 75 -12.22 -11.50 -39.26
N GLY A 76 -12.96 -10.97 -38.27
CA GLY A 76 -13.01 -11.58 -36.93
C GLY A 76 -13.01 -10.56 -35.81
N ALA A 77 -14.22 -10.28 -35.31
CA ALA A 77 -14.49 -9.32 -34.24
C ALA A 77 -13.63 -9.55 -32.99
N MET A 78 -12.67 -8.67 -32.77
CA MET A 78 -12.25 -8.23 -31.45
C MET A 78 -12.37 -6.72 -31.50
N THR A 79 -13.39 -6.18 -30.85
CA THR A 79 -13.42 -4.74 -30.59
C THR A 79 -12.11 -4.41 -29.86
N PRO A 80 -11.18 -3.64 -30.44
CA PRO A 80 -10.11 -3.12 -29.61
C PRO A 80 -10.79 -2.20 -28.61
N VAL A 81 -10.74 -2.55 -27.32
CA VAL A 81 -10.79 -1.52 -26.28
C VAL A 81 -9.68 -0.57 -26.67
N THR A 82 -10.08 0.54 -27.27
CA THR A 82 -9.19 1.63 -27.59
C THR A 82 -8.76 2.16 -26.24
N ALA A 83 -7.61 1.70 -25.76
CA ALA A 83 -6.96 2.26 -24.60
C ALA A 83 -6.73 3.73 -24.93
N SER A 84 -7.58 4.59 -24.38
CA SER A 84 -7.43 6.03 -24.48
C SER A 84 -6.19 6.39 -23.66
N PRO A 85 -5.11 6.93 -24.26
CA PRO A 85 -4.01 7.44 -23.48
C PRO A 85 -4.52 8.68 -22.75
N GLY A 86 -4.68 8.58 -21.42
CA GLY A 86 -5.12 9.69 -20.57
C GLY A 86 -6.42 9.50 -19.77
N GLY A 87 -6.89 8.25 -19.58
CA GLY A 87 -7.96 7.95 -18.61
C GLY A 87 -7.39 7.54 -17.25
N SER A 88 -7.68 8.32 -16.21
CA SER A 88 -7.38 7.98 -14.81
C SER A 88 -8.14 6.71 -14.43
N THR A 89 -7.47 5.56 -14.39
CA THR A 89 -8.11 4.29 -14.03
C THR A 89 -7.35 3.67 -12.85
N PRO A 90 -8.06 3.12 -11.85
CA PRO A 90 -7.42 2.42 -10.73
C PRO A 90 -6.43 1.34 -11.17
N ALA A 91 -6.67 0.68 -12.31
CA ALA A 91 -5.74 -0.28 -12.90
C ALA A 91 -4.35 0.31 -13.21
N ALA A 92 -4.28 1.57 -13.65
CA ALA A 92 -3.00 2.27 -13.89
C ALA A 92 -2.17 2.45 -12.60
N ALA A 93 -2.81 2.39 -11.42
CA ALA A 93 -2.08 2.41 -10.15
C ALA A 93 -1.26 1.13 -9.97
N VAL A 94 -1.77 0.00 -10.45
CA VAL A 94 -1.04 -1.28 -10.44
C VAL A 94 0.14 -1.23 -11.40
N ASP A 95 -0.01 -0.60 -12.57
CA ASP A 95 1.10 -0.46 -13.52
C ASP A 95 2.20 0.46 -12.95
N ALA A 96 1.81 1.55 -12.30
CA ALA A 96 2.74 2.40 -11.56
C ALA A 96 3.47 1.61 -10.46
N ALA A 97 2.75 0.82 -9.66
CA ALA A 97 3.32 -0.02 -8.62
C ALA A 97 4.32 -1.06 -9.17
N LYS A 98 3.98 -1.71 -10.29
CA LYS A 98 4.83 -2.70 -10.96
C LYS A 98 6.13 -2.10 -11.51
N SER A 99 6.15 -0.81 -11.85
CA SER A 99 7.35 -0.14 -12.38
C SER A 99 8.56 -0.17 -11.43
N ILE A 100 8.32 -0.38 -10.14
CA ILE A 100 9.37 -0.52 -9.12
C ILE A 100 9.29 -1.86 -8.36
N ALA A 101 8.67 -2.88 -8.96
CA ALA A 101 8.60 -4.22 -8.38
C ALA A 101 10.01 -4.77 -8.09
N GLY A 102 10.19 -5.36 -6.91
CA GLY A 102 11.46 -5.92 -6.45
C GLY A 102 12.39 -4.91 -5.76
N ALA A 103 12.15 -3.60 -5.88
CA ALA A 103 12.96 -2.58 -5.24
C ALA A 103 13.02 -2.78 -3.72
N HIS A 104 14.22 -2.76 -3.16
CA HIS A 104 14.49 -2.98 -1.74
C HIS A 104 14.84 -1.68 -1.02
N GLU A 105 14.31 -1.50 0.20
CA GLU A 105 14.33 -0.21 0.90
C GLU A 105 15.73 0.38 1.18
N ARG A 106 16.76 -0.48 1.20
CA ARG A 106 18.16 -0.08 1.43
C ARG A 106 18.94 0.13 0.12
N SER A 107 18.98 -0.87 -0.75
CA SER A 107 19.74 -0.81 -2.02
C SER A 107 19.11 0.12 -3.04
N ASP A 108 17.77 0.20 -3.07
CA ASP A 108 17.00 1.00 -4.02
C ASP A 108 16.31 2.18 -3.32
N ASN A 109 16.87 2.63 -2.19
CA ASN A 109 16.28 3.68 -1.36
C ASN A 109 15.96 4.95 -2.17
N ALA A 110 16.90 5.40 -3.00
CA ALA A 110 16.72 6.60 -3.83
C ALA A 110 15.55 6.45 -4.83
N LEU A 111 15.39 5.27 -5.43
CA LEU A 111 14.28 4.96 -6.34
C LEU A 111 12.95 5.02 -5.58
N ILE A 112 12.87 4.36 -4.42
CA ILE A 112 11.65 4.34 -3.60
C ILE A 112 11.32 5.74 -3.09
N ARG A 113 12.29 6.50 -2.60
CA ARG A 113 12.08 7.90 -2.16
C ARG A 113 11.55 8.77 -3.30
N LYS A 114 12.11 8.66 -4.50
CA LYS A 114 11.61 9.38 -5.67
C LYS A 114 10.17 8.97 -6.02
N TYR A 115 9.87 7.67 -5.95
CA TYR A 115 8.53 7.15 -6.19
C TYR A 115 7.51 7.71 -5.20
N LEU A 116 7.83 7.66 -3.90
CA LEU A 116 6.96 8.16 -2.83
C LEU A 116 6.81 9.69 -2.87
N ALA A 117 7.89 10.43 -3.12
CA ALA A 117 7.88 11.90 -3.17
C ALA A 117 7.01 12.43 -4.31
N THR A 118 7.11 11.83 -5.50
CA THR A 118 6.21 12.16 -6.63
C THR A 118 4.77 11.74 -6.37
N GLY A 119 4.58 10.80 -5.45
CA GLY A 119 3.32 10.44 -4.82
C GLY A 119 2.82 11.41 -3.74
N GLY A 120 3.55 12.44 -3.36
CA GLY A 120 3.17 13.40 -2.32
C GLY A 120 3.64 13.03 -0.92
N HIS A 121 4.55 12.06 -0.79
CA HIS A 121 5.01 11.55 0.50
C HIS A 121 6.53 11.66 0.63
N GLY A 122 7.01 12.64 1.39
CA GLY A 122 8.41 12.74 1.78
C GLY A 122 8.67 11.90 3.02
N MET A 123 9.23 10.69 2.87
CA MET A 123 9.66 9.86 4.00
C MET A 123 10.95 9.10 3.68
N ASN A 124 11.64 8.58 4.70
CA ASN A 124 12.73 7.63 4.51
C ASN A 124 12.19 6.18 4.62
N PRO A 125 12.18 5.40 3.54
CA PRO A 125 11.73 4.01 3.55
C PRO A 125 12.49 3.11 4.51
N ALA A 126 13.78 3.38 4.74
CA ALA A 126 14.63 2.56 5.60
C ALA A 126 14.31 2.68 7.10
N ASP A 127 13.62 3.76 7.51
CA ASP A 127 13.38 4.08 8.92
C ASP A 127 11.89 3.98 9.29
N THR A 128 10.99 3.82 8.31
CA THR A 128 9.55 3.95 8.54
C THR A 128 8.76 3.09 7.57
N ALA A 129 7.79 2.33 8.10
CA ALA A 129 6.91 1.51 7.29
C ALA A 129 6.20 2.33 6.20
N TRP A 130 6.38 1.94 4.95
CA TRP A 130 6.04 2.74 3.77
C TRP A 130 4.96 2.12 2.87
N CYS A 131 4.28 1.06 3.31
CA CYS A 131 3.21 0.39 2.55
C CYS A 131 2.05 1.33 2.19
N ALA A 132 1.59 2.15 3.15
CA ALA A 132 0.49 3.10 2.95
C ALA A 132 0.85 4.23 1.97
N SER A 133 2.08 4.76 2.10
CA SER A 133 2.62 5.79 1.22
C SER A 133 2.83 5.25 -0.20
N PHE A 134 3.24 3.99 -0.33
CA PHE A 134 3.38 3.32 -1.63
C PHE A 134 2.04 3.21 -2.35
N VAL A 135 0.98 2.79 -1.65
CA VAL A 135 -0.38 2.72 -2.22
C VAL A 135 -0.86 4.11 -2.62
N GLY A 136 -0.69 5.11 -1.75
CA GLY A 136 -1.10 6.49 -2.03
C GLY A 136 -0.38 7.08 -3.23
N ALA A 137 0.94 6.88 -3.32
CA ALA A 137 1.75 7.31 -4.46
C ALA A 137 1.29 6.67 -5.77
N SER A 138 1.00 5.37 -5.74
CA SER A 138 0.55 4.60 -6.90
C SER A 138 -0.82 5.08 -7.40
N LEU A 139 -1.76 5.28 -6.48
CA LEU A 139 -3.10 5.81 -6.78
C LEU A 139 -3.03 7.22 -7.36
N ARG A 140 -2.20 8.11 -6.78
CA ARG A 140 -2.02 9.47 -7.31
C ARG A 140 -1.40 9.52 -8.69
N LYS A 141 -0.46 8.62 -9.00
CA LYS A 141 0.08 8.46 -10.37
C LYS A 141 -0.99 8.01 -11.36
N ALA A 142 -2.00 7.28 -10.90
CA ALA A 142 -3.16 6.90 -11.67
C ALA A 142 -4.25 7.98 -11.76
N GLY A 143 -4.00 9.17 -11.20
CA GLY A 143 -4.92 10.31 -11.22
C GLY A 143 -5.92 10.35 -10.07
N VAL A 144 -5.91 9.39 -9.13
CA VAL A 144 -6.76 9.40 -7.94
C VAL A 144 -6.26 10.47 -6.98
N LYS A 145 -7.05 11.51 -6.71
CA LYS A 145 -6.57 12.73 -6.06
C LYS A 145 -6.67 12.67 -4.54
N ASP A 146 -7.83 12.28 -4.03
CA ASP A 146 -8.04 12.12 -2.59
C ASP A 146 -7.63 10.68 -2.21
N VAL A 147 -6.56 10.59 -1.43
CA VAL A 147 -6.08 9.33 -0.88
C VAL A 147 -5.72 9.61 0.58
N PRO A 148 -5.88 8.66 1.51
CA PRO A 148 -5.58 8.90 2.92
C PRO A 148 -4.19 9.48 3.15
N ALA A 149 -3.21 9.00 2.38
CA ALA A 149 -1.84 9.45 2.46
C ALA A 149 -1.66 10.95 2.08
N SER A 150 -2.51 11.52 1.21
CA SER A 150 -2.45 12.96 0.87
C SER A 150 -2.94 13.86 2.00
N ARG A 151 -3.62 13.30 3.00
CA ARG A 151 -4.09 13.98 4.21
C ARG A 151 -3.31 13.58 5.47
N GLY A 152 -2.10 13.04 5.30
CA GLY A 152 -1.23 12.60 6.39
C GLY A 152 -1.50 11.18 6.91
N GLY A 153 -2.41 10.44 6.29
CA GLY A 153 -2.71 9.04 6.60
C GLY A 153 -1.65 8.07 6.07
N ASN A 154 -0.51 7.99 6.75
CA ASN A 154 0.65 7.16 6.35
C ASN A 154 0.64 5.75 6.98
N VAL A 155 -0.51 5.27 7.47
CA VAL A 155 -0.65 3.93 8.02
C VAL A 155 -1.70 3.13 7.25
N ALA A 156 -1.54 1.82 7.19
CA ALA A 156 -2.40 0.94 6.39
C ALA A 156 -3.89 1.08 6.72
N THR A 157 -4.22 1.11 8.01
CA THR A 157 -5.61 1.22 8.51
C THR A 157 -6.25 2.58 8.17
N SER A 158 -5.51 3.59 7.73
CA SER A 158 -6.10 4.84 7.23
C SER A 158 -6.94 4.62 5.97
N TYR A 159 -6.69 3.55 5.22
CA TYR A 159 -7.50 3.16 4.06
C TYR A 159 -8.79 2.42 4.46
N GLU A 160 -8.97 2.05 5.74
CA GLU A 160 -10.12 1.27 6.17
C GLU A 160 -11.45 1.97 5.86
N LYS A 161 -11.50 3.31 5.78
CA LYS A 161 -12.72 4.07 5.47
C LYS A 161 -12.65 4.82 4.14
N TRP A 162 -11.62 4.58 3.33
CA TRP A 162 -11.42 5.28 2.07
C TRP A 162 -12.20 4.65 0.92
N GLY A 163 -12.71 5.47 0.01
CA GLY A 163 -13.44 5.02 -1.17
C GLY A 163 -14.68 4.19 -0.85
N VAL A 164 -15.06 3.33 -1.79
CA VAL A 164 -16.25 2.48 -1.71
C VAL A 164 -15.86 1.07 -1.24
N PRO A 165 -16.58 0.46 -0.28
CA PRO A 165 -16.37 -0.94 0.09
C PRO A 165 -16.65 -1.86 -1.10
N VAL A 166 -15.78 -2.86 -1.30
CA VAL A 166 -15.97 -3.92 -2.29
C VAL A 166 -16.21 -5.24 -1.57
N ASP A 167 -17.28 -5.92 -1.97
CA ASP A 167 -17.54 -7.29 -1.55
C ASP A 167 -16.73 -8.25 -2.43
N PRO A 168 -15.75 -9.00 -1.88
CA PRO A 168 -14.94 -9.93 -2.66
C PRO A 168 -15.76 -11.02 -3.34
N ALA A 169 -16.93 -11.39 -2.81
CA ALA A 169 -17.84 -12.35 -3.45
C ALA A 169 -18.45 -11.81 -4.75
N LYS A 170 -18.53 -10.48 -4.89
CA LYS A 170 -19.03 -9.81 -6.10
C LYS A 170 -17.93 -9.51 -7.11
N GLY A 171 -16.69 -9.89 -6.81
CA GLY A 171 -15.53 -9.72 -7.66
C GLY A 171 -14.62 -8.57 -7.23
N VAL A 172 -13.35 -8.71 -7.61
CA VAL A 172 -12.29 -7.74 -7.34
C VAL A 172 -11.73 -7.21 -8.66
N SER A 173 -11.15 -6.03 -8.64
CA SER A 173 -10.59 -5.39 -9.83
C SER A 173 -9.17 -4.93 -9.59
N ALA A 174 -8.39 -4.85 -10.68
CA ALA A 174 -7.06 -4.27 -10.63
C ALA A 174 -7.16 -2.80 -10.16
N GLY A 175 -6.36 -2.45 -9.15
CA GLY A 175 -6.39 -1.12 -8.54
C GLY A 175 -7.29 -0.98 -7.32
N ASP A 176 -8.06 -2.01 -6.96
CA ASP A 176 -8.67 -2.09 -5.64
C ASP A 176 -7.58 -2.10 -4.57
N VAL A 177 -7.84 -1.49 -3.42
CA VAL A 177 -6.95 -1.46 -2.26
C VAL A 177 -7.37 -2.56 -1.30
N LEU A 178 -6.48 -3.51 -1.02
CA LEU A 178 -6.66 -4.48 0.05
C LEU A 178 -6.02 -3.93 1.33
N VAL A 179 -6.81 -3.88 2.40
CA VAL A 179 -6.41 -3.41 3.72
C VAL A 179 -6.45 -4.57 4.70
N GLU A 180 -5.30 -4.96 5.21
CA GLU A 180 -5.16 -5.94 6.28
C GLU A 180 -5.11 -5.20 7.62
N THR A 181 -6.26 -5.06 8.27
CA THR A 181 -6.36 -4.27 9.51
C THR A 181 -5.69 -4.95 10.69
N ARG A 182 -5.57 -6.27 10.66
CA ARG A 182 -5.09 -7.11 11.76
C ARG A 182 -5.85 -6.87 13.08
N GLY A 183 -7.12 -6.46 12.98
CA GLY A 183 -7.99 -6.18 14.14
C GLY A 183 -7.78 -4.80 14.75
N LEU A 184 -6.97 -3.95 14.13
CA LEU A 184 -6.76 -2.57 14.53
C LEU A 184 -7.81 -1.67 13.88
N GLY A 185 -8.20 -0.60 14.57
CA GLY A 185 -9.13 0.40 14.03
C GLY A 185 -8.45 1.40 13.07
N PRO A 186 -9.25 2.29 12.45
CA PRO A 186 -8.76 3.25 11.48
C PRO A 186 -7.68 4.17 12.03
N GLY A 187 -6.60 4.39 11.28
CA GLY A 187 -5.49 5.27 11.66
C GLY A 187 -4.53 4.70 12.71
N ARG A 188 -4.69 3.43 13.10
CA ARG A 188 -3.76 2.75 14.03
C ARG A 188 -2.63 2.05 13.27
N THR A 189 -1.40 2.23 13.73
CA THR A 189 -0.20 1.56 13.20
C THR A 189 -0.24 0.06 13.47
N GLY A 190 0.21 -0.76 12.51
CA GLY A 190 0.39 -2.21 12.66
C GLY A 190 -0.29 -3.07 11.60
N GLY A 191 -1.19 -2.49 10.80
CA GLY A 191 -1.80 -3.14 9.64
C GLY A 191 -0.89 -3.18 8.41
N HIS A 192 -1.38 -3.76 7.32
CA HIS A 192 -0.72 -3.76 6.00
C HIS A 192 -1.70 -3.39 4.88
N VAL A 193 -1.18 -2.85 3.78
CA VAL A 193 -2.02 -2.39 2.67
C VAL A 193 -1.29 -2.54 1.33
N GLY A 194 -2.05 -2.85 0.28
CA GLY A 194 -1.54 -2.96 -1.08
C GLY A 194 -2.63 -2.82 -2.13
N LEU A 195 -2.23 -2.84 -3.39
CA LEU A 195 -3.12 -2.80 -4.54
C LEU A 195 -3.36 -4.21 -5.06
N LEU A 196 -4.62 -4.55 -5.34
CA LEU A 196 -4.96 -5.79 -6.01
C LEU A 196 -4.56 -5.72 -7.47
N THR A 197 -3.94 -6.78 -7.97
CA THR A 197 -3.49 -6.87 -9.36
C THR A 197 -4.61 -7.32 -10.31
N GLY A 198 -5.76 -7.74 -9.76
CA GLY A 198 -6.85 -8.38 -10.47
C GLY A 198 -6.68 -9.90 -10.64
N ARG A 199 -5.54 -10.47 -10.23
CA ARG A 199 -5.34 -11.94 -10.27
C ARG A 199 -6.01 -12.61 -9.08
N VAL A 200 -6.70 -13.71 -9.35
CA VAL A 200 -7.39 -14.54 -8.35
C VAL A 200 -6.96 -16.00 -8.54
N LYS A 201 -6.63 -16.69 -7.45
CA LYS A 201 -6.22 -18.10 -7.45
C LYS A 201 -6.60 -18.76 -6.12
N ASP A 202 -7.27 -19.91 -6.17
CA ASP A 202 -7.61 -20.73 -4.98
C ASP A 202 -8.30 -19.93 -3.86
N GLY A 203 -9.24 -19.04 -4.23
CA GLY A 203 -9.95 -18.17 -3.29
C GLY A 203 -9.09 -17.06 -2.67
N ARG A 204 -7.89 -16.83 -3.20
CA ARG A 204 -6.98 -15.74 -2.81
C ARG A 204 -6.87 -14.71 -3.92
N VAL A 205 -6.65 -13.48 -3.53
CA VAL A 205 -6.39 -12.36 -4.42
C VAL A 205 -4.91 -12.00 -4.35
N GLU A 206 -4.33 -11.65 -5.48
CA GLU A 206 -2.96 -11.19 -5.47
C GLU A 206 -2.90 -9.68 -5.22
N MET A 207 -2.06 -9.31 -4.24
CA MET A 207 -1.78 -7.95 -3.84
C MET A 207 -0.34 -7.61 -4.18
N ILE A 208 -0.09 -6.44 -4.79
CA ILE A 208 1.22 -5.80 -4.83
C ILE A 208 1.30 -4.75 -3.73
N SER A 209 2.34 -4.81 -2.91
CA SER A 209 2.51 -3.89 -1.78
C SER A 209 3.96 -3.46 -1.63
N GLY A 210 4.14 -2.27 -1.07
CA GLY A 210 5.42 -1.77 -0.61
C GLY A 210 5.73 -2.27 0.79
N ASN A 211 7.01 -2.27 1.16
CA ASN A 211 7.51 -2.72 2.45
C ASN A 211 7.11 -4.14 2.86
N TYR A 212 6.85 -5.02 1.88
CA TYR A 212 6.60 -6.42 2.16
C TYR A 212 7.93 -7.18 2.13
N SER A 213 8.42 -7.54 3.32
CA SER A 213 9.80 -8.03 3.51
C SER A 213 10.82 -7.05 2.92
N ASP A 214 10.70 -5.77 3.30
CA ASP A 214 11.61 -4.66 2.93
C ASP A 214 11.64 -4.33 1.44
N ARG A 215 10.62 -4.78 0.68
CA ARG A 215 10.57 -4.68 -0.78
C ARG A 215 9.19 -4.30 -1.31
N VAL A 216 9.16 -3.88 -2.57
CA VAL A 216 7.94 -3.94 -3.39
C VAL A 216 7.75 -5.37 -3.88
N LYS A 217 6.71 -6.06 -3.42
CA LYS A 217 6.50 -7.48 -3.73
C LYS A 217 5.02 -7.84 -3.82
N THR A 218 4.73 -8.89 -4.57
CA THR A 218 3.40 -9.51 -4.62
C THR A 218 3.22 -10.57 -3.54
N SER A 219 2.03 -10.63 -2.96
CA SER A 219 1.59 -11.68 -2.03
C SER A 219 0.17 -12.16 -2.37
N TRP A 220 -0.19 -13.34 -1.90
CA TRP A 220 -1.51 -13.94 -2.12
C TRP A 220 -2.30 -13.94 -0.82
N GLU A 221 -3.34 -13.12 -0.76
CA GLU A 221 -4.11 -12.90 0.44
C GLU A 221 -5.53 -13.44 0.32
N ARG A 222 -6.08 -13.89 1.45
CA ARG A 222 -7.51 -14.21 1.52
C ARG A 222 -8.29 -12.93 1.77
N PRO A 223 -9.25 -12.57 0.90
CA PRO A 223 -10.12 -11.45 1.17
C PRO A 223 -11.21 -11.82 2.19
N GLY A 224 -11.77 -10.83 2.88
CA GLY A 224 -12.78 -11.02 3.92
C GLY A 224 -12.22 -11.09 5.34
N GLY A 225 -13.13 -11.08 6.33
CA GLY A 225 -12.76 -10.99 7.74
C GLY A 225 -12.04 -9.69 8.06
N ARG A 226 -10.75 -9.76 8.43
CA ARG A 226 -9.91 -8.58 8.73
C ARG A 226 -9.23 -7.98 7.49
N ASN A 227 -9.43 -8.59 6.33
CA ASN A 227 -8.87 -8.18 5.04
C ASN A 227 -9.98 -7.55 4.20
N MET A 228 -10.03 -6.23 4.21
CA MET A 228 -11.10 -5.43 3.60
C MET A 228 -10.66 -4.94 2.23
N ILE A 229 -11.60 -4.79 1.30
CA ILE A 229 -11.31 -4.26 -0.04
C ILE A 229 -12.00 -2.91 -0.21
N ARG A 230 -11.26 -1.94 -0.73
CA ARG A 230 -11.71 -0.58 -1.03
C ARG A 230 -11.43 -0.22 -2.48
N ARG A 231 -12.35 0.51 -3.11
CA ARG A 231 -12.20 0.97 -4.49
C ARG A 231 -12.33 2.48 -4.54
N ALA A 232 -11.52 3.13 -5.38
CA ALA A 232 -11.68 4.55 -5.67
C ALA A 232 -13.10 4.80 -6.20
N GLY A 233 -13.87 5.66 -5.51
CA GLY A 233 -15.19 6.10 -5.97
C GLY A 233 -15.09 7.34 -6.86
N ASP A 234 -16.23 7.79 -7.39
CA ASP A 234 -16.30 9.00 -8.23
C ASP A 234 -15.77 10.26 -7.54
N ALA A 235 -15.88 10.34 -6.21
CA ALA A 235 -15.33 11.44 -5.40
C ALA A 235 -13.79 11.46 -5.38
N GLU A 236 -13.15 10.30 -5.54
CA GLU A 236 -11.70 10.13 -5.48
C GLU A 236 -11.06 10.34 -6.86
N LEU A 237 -11.82 10.08 -7.92
CA LEU A 237 -11.41 10.21 -9.31
C LEU A 237 -11.54 11.67 -9.80
N PRO A 238 -10.72 12.11 -10.76
CA PRO A 238 -10.89 13.42 -11.35
C PRO A 238 -12.24 13.47 -12.07
N ARG A 239 -13.05 14.48 -11.76
CA ARG A 239 -14.35 14.65 -12.43
C ARG A 239 -14.13 14.77 -13.95
N ALA A 240 -15.02 14.20 -14.75
CA ALA A 240 -14.95 14.23 -16.20
C ALA A 240 -14.78 15.67 -16.76
N SER A 241 -15.35 16.67 -16.10
CA SER A 241 -15.20 18.09 -16.42
C SER A 241 -13.78 18.64 -16.17
N GLU A 242 -13.06 18.13 -15.17
CA GLU A 242 -11.66 18.50 -14.91
C GLU A 242 -10.72 17.85 -15.93
N MET A 243 -11.01 16.62 -16.35
CA MET A 243 -10.27 15.94 -17.41
C MET A 243 -10.48 16.61 -18.78
N ALA A 244 -11.69 17.11 -19.06
CA ALA A 244 -11.97 17.88 -20.27
C ALA A 244 -11.22 19.22 -20.30
N LYS A 245 -11.20 19.96 -19.17
CA LYS A 245 -10.42 21.19 -19.04
C LYS A 245 -8.92 20.96 -19.20
N ALA A 246 -8.37 19.91 -18.59
CA ALA A 246 -6.96 19.57 -18.73
C ALA A 246 -6.58 19.26 -20.19
N ARG A 247 -7.46 18.56 -20.92
CA ARG A 247 -7.26 18.25 -22.35
C ARG A 247 -7.33 19.50 -23.24
N GLU A 248 -8.23 20.43 -22.94
CA GLU A 248 -8.35 21.70 -23.67
C GLU A 248 -7.13 22.61 -23.45
N SER A 249 -6.64 22.70 -22.20
CA SER A 249 -5.44 23.51 -21.90
C SER A 249 -4.16 22.99 -22.55
N LEU A 250 -4.08 21.69 -22.86
CA LEU A 250 -2.92 21.10 -23.57
C LEU A 250 -2.93 21.35 -25.09
N LYS A 251 -4.03 21.89 -25.65
CA LYS A 251 -4.20 22.07 -27.11
C LYS A 251 -3.90 23.50 -27.59
N LYS A 252 -3.56 24.43 -26.71
CA LYS A 252 -3.05 25.75 -27.10
C LYS A 252 -1.52 25.72 -27.21
N PRO A 253 -0.94 25.73 -28.42
CA PRO A 253 0.42 26.23 -28.57
C PRO A 253 0.40 27.75 -28.32
N GLU A 254 1.37 28.23 -27.53
CA GLU A 254 1.74 29.66 -27.52
C GLU A 254 2.27 30.10 -28.88
#